data_AF-X1QAH7-F1
#
_entry.id   AF-X1QAH7-F1
#
_cell.length_a   1.000
_cell.length_b   1.000
_cell.length_c   1.000
_cell.angle_alpha   90.00
_cell.angle_beta   90.00
_cell.angle_gamma   90.00
#
_symmetry.space_group_name_H-M   'P 1'
#
loop_
_entity.id
_entity.type
_entity.pdbx_description
1 polymer ?
#
loop_
_entity_poly.entity_id
_entity_poly.type
_entity_poly.pdbx_seq_one_letter_code
_entity_poly.pdbx_strand_id
1 'polypeptide(L)'
;MKFADILKDAESEGKEKHVPIIEIDKERGREGVDIVRVVVGKDVPHPNTVEHHIAWIELYGVKKDEQVIDLGRTAFTPTYTNPNAHDS
;
A
#
# COMPACT_ATOMS: atom_id res chain seq x y z
N MET A 1 13.29 -13.06 -17.62
CA MET A 1 12.55 -12.75 -16.38
C MET A 1 11.91 -11.40 -16.58
N LYS A 2 10.58 -11.32 -16.50
CA LYS A 2 9.84 -10.05 -16.54
C LYS A 2 9.72 -9.52 -15.11
N PHE A 3 9.58 -8.21 -14.97
CA PHE A 3 9.39 -7.57 -13.66
C PHE A 3 8.13 -8.09 -12.93
N ALA A 4 7.06 -8.38 -13.67
CA ALA A 4 5.85 -8.95 -13.09
C ALA A 4 6.08 -10.32 -12.42
N ASP A 5 7.11 -11.08 -12.84
CA ASP A 5 7.37 -12.43 -12.34
C ASP A 5 7.89 -12.43 -10.88
N ILE A 6 8.30 -11.27 -10.34
CA ILE A 6 8.80 -11.14 -8.95
C ILE A 6 7.79 -10.50 -8.00
N LEU A 7 6.66 -9.99 -8.52
CA LEU A 7 5.59 -9.42 -7.70
C LEU A 7 4.74 -10.56 -7.13
N LYS A 8 4.51 -10.53 -5.82
CA LYS A 8 3.67 -11.50 -5.12
C LYS A 8 2.30 -10.91 -4.86
N ASP A 9 1.27 -11.70 -5.12
CA ASP A 9 -0.13 -11.41 -4.87
C ASP A 9 -0.65 -12.11 -3.60
N ALA A 10 -1.94 -11.93 -3.31
CA ALA A 10 -2.58 -12.54 -2.15
C ALA A 10 -2.62 -14.07 -2.19
N GLU A 11 -2.54 -14.69 -3.38
CA GLU A 11 -2.56 -16.16 -3.53
C GLU A 11 -1.19 -16.78 -3.29
N SER A 12 -0.12 -16.02 -3.54
CA SER A 12 1.27 -16.44 -3.37
C SER A 12 1.85 -16.12 -1.99
N GLU A 13 1.10 -15.45 -1.12
CA GLU A 13 1.51 -15.14 0.24
C GLU A 13 1.33 -16.29 1.24
N GLY A 14 2.35 -16.47 2.08
CA GLY A 14 2.36 -17.48 3.15
C GLY A 14 1.64 -17.02 4.41
N LYS A 15 2.29 -17.14 5.57
CA LYS A 15 1.72 -16.80 6.88
C LYS A 15 1.79 -15.32 7.24
N GLU A 16 2.73 -14.58 6.67
CA GLU A 16 2.89 -13.13 6.86
C GLU A 16 2.12 -12.38 5.78
N LYS A 17 1.16 -11.54 6.21
CA LYS A 17 0.37 -10.71 5.31
C LYS A 17 1.14 -9.44 4.94
N HIS A 18 1.87 -9.46 3.81
CA HIS A 18 2.44 -8.25 3.21
C HIS A 18 1.51 -7.64 2.16
N VAL A 19 0.41 -8.32 1.80
CA VAL A 19 -0.62 -7.79 0.90
C VAL A 19 -1.18 -6.49 1.46
N PRO A 20 -1.04 -5.36 0.73
CA PRO A 20 -1.64 -4.10 1.12
C PRO A 20 -3.17 -4.17 1.01
N ILE A 21 -3.85 -3.60 2.00
CA ILE A 21 -5.30 -3.41 2.00
C ILE A 21 -5.58 -1.96 1.62
N ILE A 22 -6.43 -1.78 0.62
CA ILE A 22 -6.87 -0.45 0.15
C ILE A 22 -8.28 -0.20 0.69
N GLU A 23 -8.46 0.92 1.36
CA GLU A 23 -9.75 1.43 1.83
C GLU A 23 -10.03 2.79 1.20
N ILE A 24 -11.27 3.02 0.80
CA ILE A 24 -11.67 4.29 0.19
C ILE A 24 -12.77 4.91 1.04
N ASP A 25 -12.42 6.00 1.70
CA ASP A 25 -13.34 6.84 2.45
C ASP A 25 -13.89 7.93 1.53
N LYS A 26 -15.07 7.67 0.97
CA LYS A 26 -15.71 8.58 0.01
C LYS A 26 -16.22 9.86 0.66
N GLU A 27 -16.09 10.98 -0.05
CA GLU A 27 -16.64 12.29 0.34
C GLU A 27 -16.21 12.80 1.74
N ARG A 28 -15.08 12.31 2.27
CA ARG A 28 -14.65 12.62 3.65
C ARG A 28 -13.63 13.75 3.77
N GLY A 29 -13.02 14.19 2.67
CA GLY A 29 -12.04 15.29 2.67
C GLY A 29 -12.67 16.68 2.78
N ARG A 30 -11.85 17.69 3.12
CA ARG A 30 -12.23 19.09 2.84
C ARG A 30 -12.46 19.19 1.33
N GLU A 31 -13.56 19.80 0.92
CA GLU A 31 -13.99 19.91 -0.49
C GLU A 31 -14.59 18.62 -1.11
N GLY A 32 -14.84 17.57 -0.31
CA GLY A 32 -15.56 16.37 -0.80
C GLY A 32 -14.71 15.40 -1.60
N VAL A 33 -13.38 15.44 -1.45
CA VAL A 33 -12.46 14.47 -2.04
C VAL A 33 -12.53 13.11 -1.35
N ASP A 34 -12.31 12.05 -2.14
CA ASP A 34 -12.19 10.68 -1.67
C ASP A 34 -10.81 10.47 -1.04
N ILE A 35 -10.75 9.84 0.13
CA ILE A 35 -9.48 9.52 0.79
C ILE A 35 -9.17 8.05 0.55
N VAL A 36 -8.01 7.78 -0.06
CA VAL A 36 -7.50 6.42 -0.26
C VAL A 36 -6.51 6.11 0.85
N ARG A 37 -6.81 5.06 1.62
CA ARG A 37 -5.93 4.56 2.68
C ARG A 37 -5.36 3.22 2.28
N VAL A 38 -4.03 3.08 2.39
CA VAL A 38 -3.33 1.83 2.07
C VAL A 38 -2.56 1.36 3.29
N VAL A 39 -2.87 0.14 3.76
CA VAL A 39 -2.32 -0.41 5.01
C VAL A 39 -1.76 -1.81 4.78
N VAL A 40 -0.53 -2.06 5.25
CA VAL A 40 0.02 -3.42 5.36
C VAL A 40 -0.06 -3.87 6.82
N GLY A 41 -0.42 -5.13 7.04
CA GLY A 41 -0.53 -5.71 8.37
C GLY A 41 -1.74 -5.25 9.19
N LYS A 42 -2.84 -4.85 8.54
CA LYS A 42 -4.08 -4.42 9.22
C LYS A 42 -4.73 -5.53 10.05
N ASP A 43 -4.89 -6.72 9.47
CA ASP A 43 -5.50 -7.87 10.16
C ASP A 43 -4.49 -8.62 11.03
N VAL A 44 -3.29 -8.81 10.48
CA VAL A 44 -2.18 -9.53 11.11
C VAL A 44 -0.98 -8.58 11.08
N PRO A 45 -0.51 -8.08 12.23
CA PRO A 45 0.60 -7.13 12.27
C PRO A 45 1.85 -7.66 11.57
N HIS A 46 2.42 -6.86 10.68
CA HIS A 46 3.72 -7.12 10.10
C HIS A 46 4.83 -6.65 11.07
N PRO A 47 5.97 -7.35 11.16
CA PRO A 47 7.13 -6.86 11.91
C PRO A 47 7.54 -5.43 11.53
N ASN A 48 7.99 -4.66 12.52
CA ASN A 48 8.51 -3.31 12.30
C ASN A 48 9.80 -3.11 13.11
N THR A 49 10.82 -3.90 12.77
CA THR A 49 12.17 -3.78 13.33
C THR A 49 13.12 -3.18 12.30
N VAL A 50 14.35 -2.87 12.72
CA VAL A 50 15.39 -2.40 11.80
C VAL A 50 15.70 -3.46 10.73
N GLU A 51 15.68 -4.73 11.13
CA GLU A 51 15.99 -5.89 10.29
C GLU A 51 14.83 -6.33 9.40
N HIS A 52 13.57 -6.12 9.84
CA HIS A 52 12.39 -6.56 9.11
C HIS A 52 11.24 -5.55 9.27
N HIS A 53 10.98 -4.80 8.20
CA HIS A 53 9.91 -3.81 8.11
C HIS A 53 9.43 -3.63 6.67
N ILE A 54 8.24 -3.05 6.51
CA ILE A 54 7.78 -2.55 5.23
C ILE A 54 8.46 -1.22 4.95
N ALA A 55 9.26 -1.16 3.88
CA ALA A 55 10.05 0.03 3.56
C ALA A 55 9.21 1.14 2.90
N TRP A 56 8.20 0.79 2.11
CA TRP A 56 7.38 1.76 1.38
C TRP A 56 6.07 1.15 0.87
N ILE A 57 5.15 2.02 0.48
CA ILE A 57 3.94 1.72 -0.29
C ILE A 57 3.91 2.67 -1.51
N GLU A 58 3.63 2.12 -2.68
CA GLU A 58 3.34 2.87 -3.91
C GLU A 58 1.91 2.57 -4.34
N LEU A 59 1.19 3.60 -4.78
CA LEU A 59 -0.18 3.48 -5.24
C LEU A 59 -0.23 3.85 -6.73
N TYR A 60 -0.76 2.93 -7.54
CA TYR A 60 -0.94 3.14 -8.97
C TYR A 60 -2.42 3.12 -9.33
N GLY A 61 -2.85 4.07 -10.17
CA GLY A 61 -4.17 4.13 -10.76
C GLY A 61 -4.14 3.71 -12.22
N VAL A 62 -5.17 2.98 -12.66
CA VAL A 62 -5.34 2.60 -14.08
C VAL A 62 -6.53 3.38 -14.65
N LYS A 63 -6.29 4.19 -15.66
CA LYS A 63 -7.34 4.92 -16.38
C LYS A 63 -8.12 3.99 -17.32
N LYS A 64 -9.26 4.48 -17.81
CA LYS A 64 -10.13 3.74 -18.75
C LYS A 64 -9.45 3.42 -20.10
N ASP A 65 -8.41 4.17 -20.45
CA ASP A 65 -7.58 3.97 -21.65
C ASP A 65 -6.35 3.08 -21.39
N GLU A 66 -6.35 2.32 -20.28
CA GLU A 66 -5.28 1.44 -19.83
C GLU A 66 -3.98 2.14 -19.44
N GLN A 67 -3.96 3.48 -19.42
CA GLN A 67 -2.80 4.23 -18.92
C GLN A 67 -2.65 4.02 -17.41
N VAL A 68 -1.48 3.53 -16.99
CA VAL A 68 -1.09 3.42 -15.58
C VAL A 68 -0.43 4.73 -15.13
N ILE A 69 -0.84 5.22 -13.96
CA ILE A 69 -0.33 6.46 -13.35
C ILE A 69 0.11 6.15 -11.93
N ASP A 70 1.30 6.61 -11.59
CA ASP A 70 1.75 6.66 -10.20
C ASP A 70 1.02 7.80 -9.48
N LEU A 71 0.19 7.44 -8.50
CA LEU A 71 -0.56 8.37 -7.68
C LEU A 71 0.30 8.90 -6.53
N GLY A 72 1.26 8.09 -6.07
CA GLY A 72 2.19 8.51 -5.04
C GLY A 72 2.95 7.36 -4.38
N ARG A 73 4.02 7.75 -3.69
CA ARG A 73 4.87 6.86 -2.90
C ARG A 73 5.07 7.40 -1.50
N THR A 74 4.89 6.54 -0.51
CA THR A 74 5.22 6.82 0.89
C THR A 74 6.29 5.85 1.37
N ALA A 75 7.39 6.39 1.92
CA ALA A 75 8.43 5.60 2.56
C ALA A 75 8.23 5.59 4.09
N PHE A 76 8.53 4.46 4.71
CA PHE A 76 8.41 4.24 6.14
C PHE A 76 9.79 4.06 6.76
N THR A 77 10.05 4.81 7.83
CA THR A 77 11.24 4.60 8.66
C THR A 77 10.96 3.42 9.61
N PRO A 78 11.83 2.39 9.65
CA PRO A 78 11.67 1.25 10.55
C PRO A 78 11.54 1.73 11.99
N THR A 79 10.73 1.07 12.81
CA THR A 79 10.49 1.37 14.24
C THR A 79 9.79 2.69 14.56
N TYR A 80 9.80 3.67 13.65
CA TYR A 80 9.25 5.01 13.88
C TYR A 80 7.90 5.23 13.18
N THR A 81 7.66 4.53 12.06
CA THR A 81 6.44 4.68 11.28
C THR A 81 5.82 3.32 10.96
N ASN A 82 4.50 3.25 10.98
CA ASN A 82 3.75 2.06 10.58
C ASN A 82 3.38 2.16 9.09
N PRO A 83 3.28 1.04 8.36
CA PRO A 83 2.94 1.03 6.94
C PRO A 83 1.45 1.31 6.70
N ASN A 84 1.06 2.57 6.91
CA ASN A 84 -0.29 3.10 6.77
C ASN A 84 -0.20 4.47 6.07
N ALA A 85 -0.42 4.46 4.75
CA ALA A 85 -0.40 5.64 3.90
C ALA A 85 -1.83 6.16 3.67
N HIS A 86 -1.96 7.49 3.57
CA HIS A 86 -3.21 8.17 3.27
C HIS A 86 -2.96 9.12 2.09
N ASP A 87 -3.76 9.00 1.04
CA ASP A 87 -3.74 9.82 -0.17
C ASP A 87 -5.13 10.47 -0.37
N SER A 88 -5.20 11.69 -0.91
CA SER A 88 -6.43 12.52 -0.96
C SER A 88 -6.54 13.34 -2.23
#